data_AF-A0A7R9Y6G5-F1
#
_entry.id   AF-A0A7R9Y6G5-F1
#
_cell.length_a   1.000
_cell.length_b   1.000
_cell.length_c   1.000
_cell.angle_alpha   90.00
_cell.angle_beta   90.00
_cell.angle_gamma   90.00
#
_symmetry.space_group_name_H-M   'P 1'
#
loop_
_entity.id
_entity.type
_entity.pdbx_description
1 polymer ?
#
loop_
_entity_poly.entity_id
_entity_poly.type
_entity_poly.pdbx_seq_one_letter_code
_entity_poly.pdbx_strand_id
1 'polypeptide(L)'
;DSEGAKRFAQPLQQTSTMRAFLHDLGRTRVLPGANVPYLSSQCGNLDTELGALTCDIDEPEWAAAVLGSAPGQLLPRPDARNIWIGDARSVTSFHSDPYENIYAVVTGSKVFHLLPLTDRHRLHYTSCVSARWTMADANADPANAELALVDESPRAELRWAQADVKGAARGLWPRLSTPEASGGAHAPLVVTVHAGDALYLPAQWYHSVYQDEGGEGRVTAINFWYDMEWGVQQAMGRFVDEVWDAHVAGMIEKKC
;
A
#
# COMPACT_ATOMS: atom_id res chain seq x y z
N ASP A 1 -12.19 -17.80 -12.73
CA ASP A 1 -13.30 -18.23 -13.60
C ASP A 1 -12.77 -19.29 -14.57
N SER A 2 -13.63 -19.81 -15.44
CA SER A 2 -13.28 -20.76 -16.50
C SER A 2 -12.32 -20.20 -17.57
N GLU A 3 -11.84 -18.96 -17.45
CA GLU A 3 -10.95 -18.30 -18.42
C GLU A 3 -9.53 -18.02 -17.90
N GLY A 4 -9.22 -18.28 -16.62
CA GLY A 4 -7.86 -18.16 -16.10
C GLY A 4 -7.32 -16.73 -16.00
N ALA A 5 -8.17 -15.70 -16.12
CA ALA A 5 -7.76 -14.31 -16.00
C ALA A 5 -7.37 -13.95 -14.56
N LYS A 6 -6.20 -13.32 -14.40
CA LYS A 6 -5.75 -12.77 -13.10
C LYS A 6 -6.58 -11.54 -12.74
N ARG A 7 -6.92 -11.40 -11.46
CA ARG A 7 -7.71 -10.29 -10.93
C ARG A 7 -6.92 -9.46 -9.94
N PHE A 8 -7.06 -8.15 -10.03
CA PHE A 8 -6.66 -7.22 -8.98
C PHE A 8 -7.88 -6.97 -8.10
N ALA A 9 -7.89 -7.56 -6.90
CA ALA A 9 -9.03 -7.52 -6.00
C ALA A 9 -8.98 -6.29 -5.09
N GLN A 10 -9.82 -5.30 -5.39
CA GLN A 10 -10.09 -4.15 -4.56
C GLN A 10 -10.99 -4.52 -3.37
N PRO A 11 -10.86 -3.82 -2.23
CA PRO A 11 -11.64 -4.13 -1.04
C PRO A 11 -13.13 -3.79 -1.22
N LEU A 12 -13.96 -4.50 -0.45
CA LEU A 12 -15.31 -4.06 -0.15
C LEU A 12 -15.22 -2.71 0.58
N GLN A 13 -15.94 -1.71 0.08
CA GLN A 13 -16.00 -0.39 0.71
C GLN A 13 -17.32 -0.25 1.46
N GLN A 14 -17.24 0.26 2.69
CA GLN A 14 -18.40 0.49 3.53
C GLN A 14 -18.25 1.79 4.32
N THR A 15 -19.37 2.47 4.52
CA THR A 15 -19.46 3.59 5.45
C THR A 15 -19.95 3.07 6.79
N SER A 16 -19.27 3.42 7.87
CA SER A 16 -19.64 3.05 9.22
C SER A 16 -19.27 4.16 10.21
N THR A 17 -19.84 4.11 11.40
CA THR A 17 -19.39 4.99 12.49
C THR A 17 -18.07 4.46 13.06
N MET A 18 -17.21 5.35 13.57
CA MET A 18 -15.98 4.94 14.24
C MET A 18 -16.23 3.94 15.39
N ARG A 19 -17.34 4.09 16.12
CA ARG A 19 -17.75 3.16 17.17
C ARG A 19 -17.99 1.75 16.63
N ALA A 20 -18.77 1.62 15.56
CA ALA A 20 -19.07 0.33 14.95
C ALA A 20 -17.82 -0.29 14.31
N PHE A 21 -17.00 0.52 13.62
CA PHE A 21 -15.72 0.08 13.08
C PHE A 21 -14.80 -0.49 14.16
N LEU A 22 -14.58 0.22 15.28
CA LEU A 22 -13.72 -0.27 16.37
C LEU A 22 -14.29 -1.51 17.05
N HIS A 23 -15.62 -1.60 17.19
CA HIS A 23 -16.29 -2.79 17.69
C HIS A 23 -16.02 -3.99 16.77
N ASP A 24 -16.17 -3.83 15.46
CA ASP A 24 -15.92 -4.91 14.50
C ASP A 24 -14.44 -5.26 14.36
N LEU A 25 -13.54 -4.27 14.45
CA LEU A 25 -12.10 -4.52 14.50
C LEU A 25 -11.75 -5.42 15.70
N GLY A 26 -12.28 -5.14 16.89
CA GLY A 26 -12.07 -5.97 18.07
C GLY A 26 -12.73 -7.36 17.95
N ARG A 27 -14.00 -7.40 17.53
CA ARG A 27 -14.82 -8.62 17.46
C ARG A 27 -14.31 -9.60 16.40
N THR A 28 -13.98 -9.12 15.20
CA THR A 28 -13.54 -9.99 14.09
C THR A 28 -12.21 -10.67 14.35
N ARG A 29 -11.35 -10.12 15.22
CA ARG A 29 -10.03 -10.71 15.55
C ARG A 29 -10.12 -12.10 16.17
N VAL A 30 -11.18 -12.38 16.91
CA VAL A 30 -11.39 -13.66 17.59
C VAL A 30 -12.30 -14.61 16.81
N LEU A 31 -12.81 -14.20 15.65
CA LEU A 31 -13.72 -14.97 14.81
C LEU A 31 -12.97 -15.54 13.60
N PRO A 32 -12.76 -16.86 13.52
CA PRO A 32 -12.12 -17.48 12.36
C PRO A 32 -12.94 -17.23 11.09
N GLY A 33 -12.26 -16.80 10.02
CA GLY A 33 -12.89 -16.55 8.72
C GLY A 33 -13.70 -15.25 8.63
N ALA A 34 -13.74 -14.43 9.70
CA ALA A 34 -14.36 -13.12 9.64
C ALA A 34 -13.60 -12.19 8.68
N ASN A 35 -14.35 -11.26 8.07
CA ASN A 35 -13.79 -10.22 7.22
C ASN A 35 -12.90 -9.29 8.04
N VAL A 36 -11.89 -8.69 7.40
CA VAL A 36 -10.87 -7.88 8.05
C VAL A 36 -11.18 -6.40 7.86
N PRO A 37 -11.60 -5.67 8.91
CA PRO A 37 -11.80 -4.22 8.81
C PRO A 37 -10.46 -3.50 8.68
N TYR A 38 -10.41 -2.49 7.81
CA TYR A 38 -9.25 -1.61 7.68
C TYR A 38 -9.70 -0.21 7.23
N LEU A 39 -9.38 0.81 8.01
CA LEU A 39 -9.59 2.20 7.64
C LEU A 39 -8.37 2.67 6.85
N SER A 40 -8.52 2.85 5.53
CA SER A 40 -7.40 3.03 4.60
C SER A 40 -7.74 3.74 3.28
N SER A 41 -8.70 4.68 3.28
CA SER A 41 -9.23 5.31 2.06
C SER A 41 -8.23 6.20 1.31
N GLN A 42 -7.17 6.68 1.97
CA GLN A 42 -6.01 7.34 1.33
C GLN A 42 -6.33 8.57 0.45
N CYS A 43 -7.42 9.27 0.76
CA CYS A 43 -7.91 10.42 -0.01
C CYS A 43 -8.00 11.69 0.85
N GLY A 44 -7.05 11.89 1.77
CA GLY A 44 -7.14 12.96 2.76
C GLY A 44 -8.17 12.64 3.85
N ASN A 45 -8.33 11.36 4.18
CA ASN A 45 -9.41 10.89 5.06
C ASN A 45 -9.30 11.39 6.50
N LEU A 46 -8.12 11.85 6.94
CA LEU A 46 -8.00 12.51 8.23
C LEU A 46 -8.81 13.81 8.26
N ASP A 47 -8.68 14.64 7.23
CA ASP A 47 -9.35 15.95 7.19
C ASP A 47 -10.83 15.82 6.80
N THR A 48 -11.15 14.90 5.88
CA THR A 48 -12.51 14.77 5.32
C THR A 48 -13.46 13.91 6.16
N GLU A 49 -12.94 12.88 6.85
CA GLU A 49 -13.77 11.93 7.62
C GLU A 49 -13.58 12.08 9.13
N LEU A 50 -12.38 12.45 9.59
CA LEU A 50 -11.99 12.46 11.01
C LEU A 50 -11.42 13.80 11.49
N GLY A 51 -11.96 14.90 10.95
CA GLY A 51 -11.46 16.26 11.19
C GLY A 51 -11.36 16.67 12.66
N ALA A 52 -12.14 16.05 13.56
CA ALA A 52 -12.04 16.28 15.01
C ALA A 52 -10.68 15.88 15.61
N LEU A 53 -9.93 14.97 14.97
CA LEU A 53 -8.60 14.55 15.41
C LEU A 53 -7.49 15.49 14.94
N THR A 54 -7.78 16.43 14.04
CA THR A 54 -6.74 17.26 13.41
C THR A 54 -6.03 18.17 14.41
N CYS A 55 -6.69 18.54 15.52
CA CYS A 55 -6.09 19.33 16.60
C CYS A 55 -5.06 18.57 17.42
N ASP A 56 -5.06 17.24 17.35
CA ASP A 56 -4.14 16.37 18.09
C ASP A 56 -2.91 15.99 17.24
N ILE A 57 -2.81 16.52 16.02
CA ILE A 57 -1.84 16.08 15.01
C ILE A 57 -1.09 17.30 14.48
N ASP A 58 0.17 17.41 14.89
CA ASP A 58 1.11 18.37 14.33
C ASP A 58 1.63 17.87 12.98
N GLU A 59 1.57 18.72 11.96
CA GLU A 59 2.27 18.46 10.71
C GLU A 59 3.78 18.74 10.90
N PRO A 60 4.68 17.87 10.41
CA PRO A 60 6.11 18.13 10.47
C PRO A 60 6.48 19.36 9.61
N GLU A 61 6.60 20.53 10.25
CA GLU A 61 6.91 21.82 9.58
C GLU A 61 8.15 21.74 8.67
N TRP A 62 9.17 20.98 9.10
CA TRP A 62 10.39 20.78 8.32
C TRP A 62 10.11 20.03 7.01
N ALA A 63 9.18 19.08 7.01
CA ALA A 63 8.84 18.29 5.84
C ALA A 63 8.07 19.16 4.84
N ALA A 64 7.13 19.98 5.32
CA ALA A 64 6.44 20.95 4.49
C ALA A 64 7.44 21.91 3.82
N ALA A 65 8.42 22.44 4.56
CA ALA A 65 9.42 23.35 4.01
C ALA A 65 10.28 22.72 2.89
N VAL A 66 10.64 21.43 3.03
CA VAL A 66 11.54 20.73 2.10
C VAL A 66 10.78 20.08 0.93
N LEU A 67 9.64 19.46 1.20
CA LEU A 67 8.88 18.61 0.27
C LEU A 67 7.65 19.32 -0.30
N GLY A 68 7.05 20.24 0.45
CA GLY A 68 5.81 20.94 0.05
C GLY A 68 6.01 22.15 -0.86
N SER A 69 7.25 22.45 -1.26
CA SER A 69 7.59 23.64 -2.06
C SER A 69 7.40 23.42 -3.58
N ALA A 70 6.33 22.76 -3.99
CA ALA A 70 6.05 22.48 -5.39
C ALA A 70 5.62 23.74 -6.17
N PRO A 71 5.98 23.88 -7.47
CA PRO A 71 5.60 25.04 -8.28
C PRO A 71 4.07 25.26 -8.30
N GLY A 72 3.61 26.43 -7.86
CA GLY A 72 2.20 26.82 -7.87
C GLY A 72 1.46 26.63 -6.54
N GLN A 73 2.09 26.07 -5.50
CA GLN A 73 1.53 26.10 -4.14
C GLN A 73 1.81 27.46 -3.47
N LEU A 74 0.77 28.07 -2.90
CA LEU A 74 0.88 29.36 -2.18
C LEU A 74 1.54 29.22 -0.80
N LEU A 75 1.44 28.04 -0.18
CA LEU A 75 2.04 27.70 1.10
C LEU A 75 2.49 26.23 1.06
N PRO A 76 3.63 25.87 1.68
CA PRO A 76 4.09 24.49 1.72
C PRO A 76 3.15 23.67 2.59
N ARG A 77 2.56 22.61 2.03
CA ARG A 77 1.64 21.70 2.74
C ARG A 77 1.55 20.35 2.02
N PRO A 78 1.01 19.30 2.66
CA PRO A 78 0.80 18.03 2.03
C PRO A 78 -0.42 18.10 1.11
N ASP A 79 -0.40 17.33 0.04
CA ASP A 79 -1.53 17.11 -0.85
C ASP A 79 -2.64 16.29 -0.16
N ALA A 80 -2.24 15.38 0.73
CA ALA A 80 -3.17 14.60 1.54
C ALA A 80 -2.58 14.26 2.92
N ARG A 81 -3.44 14.31 3.95
CA ARG A 81 -3.18 13.75 5.27
C ARG A 81 -4.09 12.55 5.45
N ASN A 82 -3.50 11.37 5.62
CA ASN A 82 -4.28 10.15 5.80
C ASN A 82 -4.08 9.56 7.18
N ILE A 83 -5.13 8.92 7.68
CA ILE A 83 -5.12 8.12 8.89
C ILE A 83 -5.46 6.67 8.55
N TRP A 84 -4.79 5.77 9.25
CA TRP A 84 -4.85 4.34 9.07
C TRP A 84 -5.19 3.68 10.39
N ILE A 85 -6.21 2.81 10.40
CA ILE A 85 -6.56 2.01 11.60
C ILE A 85 -6.88 0.59 11.17
N GLY A 86 -6.17 -0.40 11.72
CA GLY A 86 -6.39 -1.82 11.43
C GLY A 86 -5.70 -2.75 12.44
N ASP A 87 -5.49 -4.00 12.07
CA ASP A 87 -4.74 -5.01 12.86
C ASP A 87 -3.77 -5.82 11.97
N ALA A 88 -3.00 -6.77 12.51
CA ALA A 88 -1.99 -7.54 11.77
C ALA A 88 -2.51 -8.30 10.53
N ARG A 89 -3.83 -8.44 10.37
CA ARG A 89 -4.45 -9.07 9.20
C ARG A 89 -4.58 -8.08 8.03
N SER A 90 -4.60 -6.77 8.29
CA SER A 90 -4.61 -5.72 7.26
C SER A 90 -3.21 -5.56 6.67
N VAL A 91 -2.99 -6.08 5.46
CA VAL A 91 -1.70 -6.06 4.77
C VAL A 91 -1.81 -5.31 3.45
N THR A 92 -0.84 -4.44 3.18
CA THR A 92 -0.71 -3.77 1.87
C THR A 92 0.35 -4.48 1.03
N SER A 93 -0.04 -4.96 -0.15
CA SER A 93 0.87 -5.62 -1.11
C SER A 93 1.92 -4.66 -1.66
N PHE A 94 2.96 -5.18 -2.33
CA PHE A 94 3.93 -4.32 -3.01
C PHE A 94 3.26 -3.38 -4.02
N HIS A 95 3.56 -2.09 -3.88
CA HIS A 95 3.16 -1.02 -4.78
C HIS A 95 4.15 0.15 -4.62
N SER A 96 3.98 1.21 -5.41
CA SER A 96 4.77 2.44 -5.32
C SER A 96 3.86 3.63 -5.58
N ASP A 97 4.07 4.72 -4.85
CA ASP A 97 3.28 5.94 -4.99
C ASP A 97 4.12 7.08 -5.54
N PRO A 98 3.52 8.04 -6.28
CA PRO A 98 4.20 9.24 -6.75
C PRO A 98 4.24 10.34 -5.66
N TYR A 99 4.42 9.98 -4.39
CA TYR A 99 4.41 10.91 -3.27
C TYR A 99 5.63 10.72 -2.38
N GLU A 100 6.19 11.83 -1.93
CA GLU A 100 7.10 11.86 -0.80
C GLU A 100 6.28 11.68 0.47
N ASN A 101 6.52 10.57 1.19
CA ASN A 101 5.62 10.10 2.23
C ASN A 101 6.28 10.15 3.61
N ILE A 102 5.76 10.98 4.51
CA ILE A 102 6.13 10.95 5.92
C ILE A 102 5.10 10.10 6.67
N TYR A 103 5.51 8.91 7.10
CA TYR A 103 4.64 7.90 7.71
C TYR A 103 4.94 7.76 9.20
N ALA A 104 4.05 8.26 10.05
CA ALA A 104 4.18 8.25 11.51
C ALA A 104 3.26 7.21 12.15
N VAL A 105 3.77 6.43 13.11
CA VAL A 105 2.98 5.43 13.83
C VAL A 105 2.59 5.98 15.20
N VAL A 106 1.30 5.89 15.53
CA VAL A 106 0.72 6.37 16.79
C VAL A 106 0.56 5.23 17.79
N THR A 107 0.10 4.06 17.34
CA THR A 107 -0.05 2.86 18.18
C THR A 107 0.39 1.61 17.41
N GLY A 108 0.95 0.64 18.13
CA GLY A 108 1.50 -0.60 17.54
C GLY A 108 2.78 -0.35 16.74
N SER A 109 2.98 -1.11 15.67
CA SER A 109 4.09 -0.92 14.73
C SER A 109 3.72 -1.25 13.29
N LYS A 110 4.46 -0.68 12.35
CA LYS A 110 4.38 -0.96 10.91
C LYS A 110 5.70 -1.54 10.44
N VAL A 111 5.63 -2.63 9.67
CA VAL A 111 6.81 -3.30 9.10
C VAL A 111 6.79 -3.12 7.59
N PHE A 112 7.66 -2.25 7.12
CA PHE A 112 7.85 -1.95 5.71
C PHE A 112 8.91 -2.87 5.11
N HIS A 113 8.60 -3.49 3.98
CA HIS A 113 9.59 -4.14 3.13
C HIS A 113 9.77 -3.25 1.91
N LEU A 114 10.96 -2.71 1.74
CA LEU A 114 11.29 -1.66 0.80
C LEU A 114 12.21 -2.18 -0.30
N LEU A 115 11.92 -1.76 -1.52
CA LEU A 115 12.75 -1.98 -2.69
C LEU A 115 12.91 -0.65 -3.42
N PRO A 116 14.15 -0.27 -3.81
CA PRO A 116 14.35 0.92 -4.61
C PRO A 116 13.71 0.76 -5.99
N LEU A 117 13.53 1.87 -6.70
CA LEU A 117 12.98 1.88 -8.05
C LEU A 117 13.70 0.91 -9.02
N THR A 118 15.03 0.76 -8.88
CA THR A 118 15.86 -0.14 -9.71
C THR A 118 15.51 -1.62 -9.56
N ASP A 119 14.78 -1.98 -8.51
CA ASP A 119 14.47 -3.35 -8.13
C ASP A 119 13.10 -3.83 -8.65
N ARG A 120 12.48 -3.04 -9.53
CA ARG A 120 11.22 -3.34 -10.23
C ARG A 120 11.17 -4.75 -10.85
N HIS A 121 12.31 -5.25 -11.34
CA HIS A 121 12.44 -6.55 -11.98
C HIS A 121 12.13 -7.75 -11.04
N ARG A 122 12.09 -7.50 -9.72
CA ARG A 122 11.83 -8.50 -8.67
C ARG A 122 10.36 -8.69 -8.36
N LEU A 123 9.49 -7.76 -8.81
CA LEU A 123 8.09 -7.68 -8.39
C LEU A 123 7.09 -8.43 -9.27
N HIS A 124 7.53 -8.94 -10.42
CA HIS A 124 6.73 -9.77 -11.32
C HIS A 124 5.37 -9.15 -11.71
N TYR A 125 5.35 -7.88 -12.12
CA TYR A 125 4.10 -7.21 -12.54
C TYR A 125 3.40 -7.96 -13.68
N THR A 126 2.10 -8.22 -13.50
CA THR A 126 1.25 -8.87 -14.50
C THR A 126 0.01 -8.04 -14.79
N SER A 127 -0.53 -8.12 -16.01
CA SER A 127 -1.85 -7.56 -16.32
C SER A 127 -2.93 -8.30 -15.52
N CYS A 128 -3.85 -7.54 -14.95
CA CYS A 128 -4.95 -8.01 -14.11
C CYS A 128 -6.22 -7.26 -14.47
N VAL A 129 -7.35 -7.96 -14.46
CA VAL A 129 -8.68 -7.34 -14.53
C VAL A 129 -9.00 -6.73 -13.16
N SER A 130 -9.44 -5.48 -13.14
CA SER A 130 -9.92 -4.84 -11.90
C SER A 130 -11.20 -5.51 -11.44
N ALA A 131 -11.23 -5.95 -10.20
CA ALA A 131 -12.38 -6.58 -9.57
C ALA A 131 -12.52 -6.08 -8.13
N ARG A 132 -13.72 -6.15 -7.57
CA ARG A 132 -14.02 -5.65 -6.24
C ARG A 132 -14.76 -6.70 -5.43
N TRP A 133 -14.41 -6.83 -4.16
CA TRP A 133 -15.18 -7.63 -3.22
C TRP A 133 -16.53 -6.96 -2.94
N THR A 134 -17.61 -7.73 -3.06
CA THR A 134 -18.97 -7.32 -2.75
C THR A 134 -19.61 -8.32 -1.78
N MET A 135 -20.56 -7.90 -0.95
CA MET A 135 -21.32 -8.85 -0.12
C MET A 135 -22.24 -9.68 -1.02
N ALA A 136 -22.25 -11.01 -0.84
CA ALA A 136 -23.15 -11.90 -1.56
C ALA A 136 -24.63 -11.65 -1.19
N ASP A 137 -24.88 -11.31 0.07
CA ASP A 137 -26.16 -10.77 0.55
C ASP A 137 -25.92 -9.35 1.08
N ALA A 138 -26.58 -8.36 0.45
CA ALA A 138 -26.46 -6.95 0.82
C ALA A 138 -26.98 -6.63 2.23
N ASN A 139 -27.78 -7.51 2.84
CA ASN A 139 -28.35 -7.31 4.18
C ASN A 139 -27.57 -8.02 5.30
N ALA A 140 -26.52 -8.78 4.97
CA ALA A 140 -25.73 -9.52 5.95
C ALA A 140 -24.86 -8.58 6.81
N ASP A 141 -24.47 -9.07 8.00
CA ASP A 141 -23.44 -8.42 8.83
C ASP A 141 -22.11 -8.41 8.05
N PRO A 142 -21.58 -7.24 7.68
CA PRO A 142 -20.38 -7.18 6.84
C PRO A 142 -19.14 -7.82 7.47
N ALA A 143 -19.09 -7.87 8.81
CA ALA A 143 -17.97 -8.49 9.51
C ALA A 143 -17.86 -10.00 9.24
N ASN A 144 -18.96 -10.67 8.90
CA ASN A 144 -19.02 -12.12 8.66
C ASN A 144 -19.73 -12.50 7.36
N ALA A 145 -20.06 -11.52 6.51
CA ALA A 145 -20.73 -11.76 5.24
C ALA A 145 -19.84 -12.57 4.30
N GLU A 146 -20.45 -13.49 3.57
CA GLU A 146 -19.80 -14.12 2.43
C GLU A 146 -19.53 -13.05 1.36
N LEU A 147 -18.29 -13.01 0.87
CA LEU A 147 -17.86 -12.06 -0.14
C LEU A 147 -17.74 -12.74 -1.51
N ALA A 148 -18.23 -12.07 -2.54
CA ALA A 148 -18.04 -12.43 -3.94
C ALA A 148 -17.10 -11.42 -4.60
N LEU A 149 -16.20 -11.91 -5.45
CA LEU A 149 -15.32 -11.04 -6.25
C LEU A 149 -15.98 -10.77 -7.60
N VAL A 150 -16.26 -9.51 -7.89
CA VAL A 150 -17.00 -9.09 -9.10
C VAL A 150 -16.10 -8.19 -9.93
N ASP A 151 -15.97 -8.49 -11.23
CA ASP A 151 -15.20 -7.66 -12.16
C ASP A 151 -15.84 -6.27 -12.29
N GLU A 152 -15.02 -5.21 -12.30
CA GLU A 152 -15.54 -3.84 -12.42
C GLU A 152 -16.16 -3.58 -13.81
N SER A 153 -17.18 -2.74 -13.85
CA SER A 153 -17.83 -2.28 -15.08
C SER A 153 -17.79 -0.74 -15.15
N PRO A 154 -17.18 -0.13 -16.18
CA PRO A 154 -16.58 -0.78 -17.35
C PRO A 154 -15.34 -1.61 -16.99
N ARG A 155 -15.09 -2.70 -17.74
CA ARG A 155 -13.94 -3.58 -17.53
C ARG A 155 -12.65 -2.77 -17.67
N ALA A 156 -11.88 -2.71 -16.59
CA ALA A 156 -10.58 -2.07 -16.55
C ALA A 156 -9.47 -3.11 -16.37
N GLU A 157 -8.35 -2.91 -17.07
CA GLU A 157 -7.13 -3.70 -16.88
C GLU A 157 -6.02 -2.81 -16.35
N LEU A 158 -5.24 -3.35 -15.42
CA LEU A 158 -4.09 -2.69 -14.83
C LEU A 158 -2.94 -3.67 -14.63
N ARG A 159 -1.74 -3.15 -14.34
CA ARG A 159 -0.61 -3.99 -13.95
C ARG A 159 -0.38 -3.90 -12.45
N TRP A 160 -0.23 -5.05 -11.81
CA TRP A 160 0.03 -5.11 -10.37
C TRP A 160 1.15 -6.08 -10.04
N ALA A 161 1.94 -5.73 -9.02
CA ALA A 161 3.00 -6.60 -8.49
C ALA A 161 2.39 -7.91 -7.99
N GLN A 162 3.03 -9.02 -8.30
CA GLN A 162 2.59 -10.35 -7.86
C GLN A 162 3.43 -10.86 -6.71
N ALA A 163 4.68 -10.40 -6.63
CA ALA A 163 5.60 -10.82 -5.61
C ALA A 163 5.11 -10.40 -4.21
N ASP A 164 5.28 -11.30 -3.24
CA ASP A 164 4.94 -11.03 -1.84
C ASP A 164 5.98 -11.66 -0.92
N VAL A 165 6.27 -11.02 0.21
CA VAL A 165 7.32 -11.48 1.13
C VAL A 165 6.96 -12.79 1.84
N LYS A 166 5.68 -13.07 2.11
CA LYS A 166 5.26 -14.34 2.73
C LYS A 166 5.37 -15.50 1.74
N GLY A 167 5.07 -15.29 0.46
CA GLY A 167 5.32 -16.25 -0.61
C GLY A 167 6.81 -16.44 -0.90
N ALA A 168 7.61 -15.38 -0.76
CA ALA A 168 9.07 -15.44 -0.88
C ALA A 168 9.69 -16.37 0.18
N ALA A 169 9.19 -16.29 1.42
CA ALA A 169 9.56 -17.21 2.50
C ALA A 169 9.15 -18.67 2.25
N ARG A 170 8.18 -18.92 1.35
CA ARG A 170 7.76 -20.25 0.89
C ARG A 170 8.45 -20.69 -0.41
N GLY A 171 9.38 -19.88 -0.93
CA GLY A 171 10.12 -20.17 -2.17
C GLY A 171 9.39 -19.82 -3.47
N LEU A 172 8.23 -19.14 -3.42
CA LEU A 172 7.45 -18.79 -4.62
C LEU A 172 8.04 -17.59 -5.39
N TRP A 173 8.80 -16.73 -4.71
CA TRP A 173 9.35 -15.49 -5.27
C TRP A 173 10.86 -15.42 -5.04
N PRO A 174 11.66 -16.25 -5.75
CA PRO A 174 13.10 -16.36 -5.49
C PRO A 174 13.84 -15.04 -5.68
N ARG A 175 13.37 -14.16 -6.57
CA ARG A 175 13.96 -12.81 -6.76
C ARG A 175 13.84 -11.90 -5.54
N LEU A 176 12.96 -12.20 -4.59
CA LEU A 176 12.87 -11.50 -3.31
C LEU A 176 13.76 -12.15 -2.24
N SER A 177 14.12 -13.43 -2.37
CA SER A 177 14.77 -14.21 -1.31
C SER A 177 16.23 -14.56 -1.57
N THR A 178 16.67 -14.71 -2.82
CA THR A 178 18.02 -15.23 -3.14
C THR A 178 18.83 -14.28 -4.03
N PRO A 179 20.12 -14.04 -3.71
CA PRO A 179 21.01 -13.22 -4.54
C PRO A 179 21.12 -13.72 -5.97
N GLU A 180 21.11 -15.03 -6.20
CA GLU A 180 21.27 -15.62 -7.53
C GLU A 180 20.08 -15.27 -8.43
N ALA A 181 18.86 -15.35 -7.89
CA ALA A 181 17.66 -15.05 -8.65
C ALA A 181 17.44 -13.54 -8.83
N SER A 182 17.95 -12.73 -7.90
CA SER A 182 17.86 -11.26 -7.92
C SER A 182 18.99 -10.59 -8.71
N GLY A 183 19.86 -11.36 -9.40
CA GLY A 183 20.98 -10.80 -10.16
C GLY A 183 22.05 -10.14 -9.28
N GLY A 184 22.20 -10.62 -8.05
CA GLY A 184 23.12 -10.10 -7.05
C GLY A 184 22.52 -9.06 -6.11
N ALA A 185 21.24 -8.68 -6.28
CA ALA A 185 20.60 -7.71 -5.41
C ALA A 185 20.35 -8.26 -3.99
N HIS A 186 20.51 -7.41 -2.99
CA HIS A 186 20.27 -7.74 -1.58
C HIS A 186 18.78 -8.05 -1.31
N ALA A 187 18.49 -8.68 -0.18
CA ALA A 187 17.11 -8.82 0.30
C ALA A 187 16.42 -7.45 0.42
N PRO A 188 15.08 -7.38 0.34
CA PRO A 188 14.34 -6.13 0.60
C PRO A 188 14.77 -5.51 1.92
N LEU A 189 14.89 -4.18 1.96
CA LEU A 189 15.17 -3.46 3.19
C LEU A 189 13.95 -3.58 4.11
N VAL A 190 14.13 -4.09 5.32
CA VAL A 190 13.05 -4.24 6.29
C VAL A 190 13.17 -3.16 7.36
N VAL A 191 12.14 -2.33 7.49
CA VAL A 191 12.07 -1.25 8.48
C VAL A 191 10.85 -1.44 9.36
N THR A 192 11.05 -1.53 10.66
CA THR A 192 9.96 -1.48 11.64
C THR A 192 9.88 -0.06 12.21
N VAL A 193 8.71 0.55 12.04
CA VAL A 193 8.37 1.88 12.58
C VAL A 193 7.48 1.65 13.79
N HIS A 194 7.94 2.01 14.98
CA HIS A 194 7.18 1.82 16.22
C HIS A 194 6.35 3.06 16.55
N ALA A 195 5.41 2.91 17.48
CA ALA A 195 4.68 4.05 18.04
C ALA A 195 5.64 5.16 18.51
N GLY A 196 5.41 6.38 18.01
CA GLY A 196 6.25 7.56 18.25
C GLY A 196 7.33 7.80 17.18
N ASP A 197 7.60 6.82 16.32
CA ASP A 197 8.56 6.96 15.21
C ASP A 197 7.86 7.43 13.92
N ALA A 198 8.66 8.02 13.03
CA ALA A 198 8.25 8.35 11.67
C ALA A 198 9.28 7.83 10.65
N LEU A 199 8.78 7.36 9.51
CA LEU A 199 9.56 6.95 8.35
C LEU A 199 9.34 7.97 7.23
N TYR A 200 10.44 8.49 6.69
CA TYR A 200 10.42 9.07 5.35
C TYR A 200 10.54 7.94 4.32
N LEU A 201 9.49 7.77 3.53
CA LEU A 201 9.41 6.83 2.42
C LEU A 201 9.47 7.66 1.11
N PRO A 202 10.58 7.58 0.37
CA PRO A 202 10.74 8.41 -0.83
C PRO A 202 9.78 8.00 -1.95
N ALA A 203 9.42 8.95 -2.79
CA ALA A 203 8.54 8.70 -3.93
C ALA A 203 9.09 7.60 -4.84
N GLN A 204 8.17 6.80 -5.39
CA GLN A 204 8.42 5.65 -6.26
C GLN A 204 9.14 4.45 -5.64
N TRP A 205 9.48 4.48 -4.35
CA TRP A 205 9.98 3.28 -3.69
C TRP A 205 8.89 2.23 -3.58
N TYR A 206 9.21 1.01 -4.00
CA TYR A 206 8.29 -0.10 -3.88
C TYR A 206 8.24 -0.55 -2.43
N HIS A 207 7.05 -0.70 -1.90
CA HIS A 207 6.87 -1.06 -0.50
C HIS A 207 5.68 -2.00 -0.30
N SER A 208 5.85 -2.99 0.57
CA SER A 208 4.76 -3.77 1.15
C SER A 208 4.74 -3.57 2.66
N VAL A 209 3.55 -3.48 3.23
CA VAL A 209 3.38 -3.01 4.61
C VAL A 209 2.58 -4.03 5.39
N TYR A 210 3.22 -4.51 6.46
CA TYR A 210 2.62 -5.32 7.51
C TYR A 210 2.51 -4.48 8.77
N GLN A 211 1.80 -5.00 9.76
CA GLN A 211 1.61 -4.28 11.01
C GLN A 211 1.45 -5.25 12.18
N ASP A 212 1.77 -4.77 13.37
CA ASP A 212 1.63 -5.50 14.63
C ASP A 212 0.94 -4.58 15.64
N GLU A 213 -0.26 -4.99 16.07
CA GLU A 213 -1.07 -4.28 17.05
C GLU A 213 -0.46 -4.20 18.46
N GLY A 214 0.55 -5.01 18.77
CA GLY A 214 1.05 -5.15 20.14
C GLY A 214 -0.07 -5.46 21.14
N GLY A 215 0.00 -4.84 22.33
CA GLY A 215 -1.00 -5.02 23.39
C GLY A 215 -2.32 -4.28 23.17
N GLU A 216 -2.38 -3.31 22.26
CA GLU A 216 -3.52 -2.40 22.06
C GLU A 216 -4.63 -2.99 21.18
N GLY A 217 -4.35 -4.12 20.51
CA GLY A 217 -5.31 -4.80 19.64
C GLY A 217 -5.67 -4.03 18.36
N ARG A 218 -4.96 -2.94 18.06
CA ARG A 218 -5.05 -2.17 16.81
C ARG A 218 -3.71 -1.46 16.54
N VAL A 219 -3.49 -1.12 15.28
CA VAL A 219 -2.43 -0.22 14.81
C VAL A 219 -3.07 1.05 14.30
N THR A 220 -2.56 2.20 14.73
CA THR A 220 -2.94 3.52 14.22
C THR A 220 -1.71 4.22 13.67
N ALA A 221 -1.82 4.74 12.44
CA ALA A 221 -0.76 5.51 11.82
C ALA A 221 -1.35 6.69 11.05
N ILE A 222 -0.54 7.72 10.87
CA ILE A 222 -0.87 8.91 10.10
C ILE A 222 0.23 9.08 9.07
N ASN A 223 -0.13 9.47 7.86
CA ASN A 223 0.87 9.81 6.87
C ASN A 223 0.54 11.10 6.12
N PHE A 224 1.60 11.79 5.73
CA PHE A 224 1.55 13.05 4.99
C PHE A 224 2.13 12.78 3.60
N TRP A 225 1.34 13.00 2.57
CA TRP A 225 1.76 12.89 1.18
C TRP A 225 2.04 14.27 0.61
N TYR A 226 3.26 14.45 0.13
CA TYR A 226 3.68 15.61 -0.66
C TYR A 226 3.91 15.12 -2.08
N ASP A 227 3.29 15.76 -3.08
CA ASP A 227 3.48 15.37 -4.48
C ASP A 227 4.97 15.36 -4.85
N MET A 228 5.40 14.36 -5.60
CA MET A 228 6.81 14.25 -5.98
C MET A 228 7.23 15.36 -6.93
N GLU A 229 8.53 15.64 -7.02
CA GLU A 229 9.03 16.52 -8.07
C GLU A 229 8.93 15.83 -9.43
N TRP A 230 8.05 16.34 -10.29
CA TRP A 230 7.86 15.84 -11.63
C TRP A 230 9.00 16.31 -12.55
N GLY A 231 9.87 15.37 -12.92
CA GLY A 231 11.01 15.65 -13.79
C GLY A 231 11.88 14.42 -13.96
N VAL A 232 13.15 14.53 -13.57
CA VAL A 232 14.15 13.46 -13.74
C VAL A 232 13.74 12.18 -13.02
N GLN A 233 13.20 12.28 -11.80
CA GLN A 233 12.77 11.11 -11.01
C GLN A 233 11.64 10.34 -11.72
N GLN A 234 10.58 11.03 -12.16
CA GLN A 234 9.51 10.43 -12.95
C GLN A 234 10.04 9.80 -14.25
N ALA A 235 10.93 10.50 -14.97
CA ALA A 235 11.51 10.00 -16.21
C ALA A 235 12.32 8.72 -15.99
N MET A 236 13.11 8.65 -14.91
CA MET A 236 13.86 7.45 -14.51
C MET A 236 12.91 6.30 -14.14
N GLY A 237 11.83 6.57 -13.43
CA GLY A 237 10.81 5.56 -13.12
C GLY A 237 10.21 4.92 -14.37
N ARG A 238 9.76 5.75 -15.31
CA ARG A 238 9.25 5.28 -16.60
C ARG A 238 10.29 4.50 -17.39
N PHE A 239 11.52 5.00 -17.45
CA PHE A 239 12.61 4.31 -18.15
C PHE A 239 12.86 2.90 -17.60
N VAL A 240 12.92 2.74 -16.27
CA VAL A 240 13.10 1.43 -15.63
C VAL A 240 11.96 0.48 -15.96
N ASP A 241 10.71 0.96 -15.90
CA ASP A 241 9.54 0.16 -16.26
C ASP A 241 9.58 -0.27 -17.74
N GLU A 242 9.80 0.66 -18.67
CA GLU A 242 9.79 0.41 -20.11
C GLU A 242 10.93 -0.53 -20.54
N VAL A 243 12.15 -0.33 -20.03
CA VAL A 243 13.29 -1.20 -20.31
C VAL A 243 13.03 -2.61 -19.80
N TRP A 244 12.48 -2.74 -18.59
CA TRP A 244 12.18 -4.05 -18.03
C TRP A 244 11.07 -4.77 -18.81
N ASP A 245 10.03 -4.05 -19.22
CA ASP A 245 8.96 -4.61 -20.03
C ASP A 245 9.44 -5.04 -21.42
N ALA A 246 10.27 -4.23 -22.07
CA ALA A 246 10.90 -4.57 -23.34
C ALA A 246 11.82 -5.80 -23.21
N HIS A 247 12.56 -5.92 -22.10
CA HIS A 247 13.36 -7.10 -21.80
C HIS A 247 12.49 -8.36 -21.66
N VAL A 248 11.41 -8.29 -20.89
CA VAL A 248 10.48 -9.42 -20.69
C VAL A 248 9.78 -9.81 -22.00
N ALA A 249 9.48 -8.84 -22.86
CA ALA A 249 8.90 -9.07 -24.18
C ALA A 249 9.92 -9.59 -25.22
N GLY A 250 11.19 -9.76 -24.86
CA GLY A 250 12.25 -10.22 -25.75
C GLY A 250 12.66 -9.18 -26.81
N MET A 251 12.31 -7.91 -26.62
CA MET A 251 12.61 -6.81 -27.55
C MET A 251 14.03 -6.24 -27.35
N ILE A 252 14.72 -6.63 -26.28
CA ILE A 252 16.11 -6.24 -26.01
C ILE A 252 17.01 -7.46 -26.25
N GLU A 253 17.77 -7.43 -27.34
CA GLU A 253 18.82 -8.43 -27.60
C GLU A 253 19.96 -8.26 -26.59
N LYS A 254 20.34 -9.34 -25.91
CA LYS A 254 21.63 -9.38 -25.21
C LYS A 254 22.73 -9.34 -26.26
N LYS A 255 23.35 -8.17 -26.46
CA LYS A 255 24.66 -8.13 -27.11
C LYS A 255 25.66 -8.77 -26.15
N CYS A 256 25.97 -10.04 -26.40
CA CYS A 256 27.14 -10.71 -25.85
C CYS A 256 28.41 -10.01 -26.34
#